data_AF-A0A357C8E4-F1
#
_entry.id   AF-A0A357C8E4-F1
#
_cell.length_a   1.000
_cell.length_b   1.000
_cell.length_c   1.000
_cell.angle_alpha   90.00
_cell.angle_beta   90.00
_cell.angle_gamma   90.00
#
_symmetry.space_group_name_H-M   'P 1'
#
loop_
_entity.id
_entity.type
_entity.pdbx_description
1 polymer ?
#
loop_
_entity_poly.entity_id
_entity_poly.type
_entity_poly.pdbx_seq_one_letter_code
_entity_poly.pdbx_strand_id
1 'polypeptide(L)'
;GTIELHDGQVSDFLEWFLIRKVLGPEWLKTTAPGIMKKYIKWLDRKGLLAEGAMKEIDETTKNAARNLPRVEKAAMLFYKLCEKNNDKFGEIEFDDKDYNEGYGEVIGILEDKLHLNYDGEKTGPIQITKEIANLLKKGDTVNLVVGRKGKLWYPLEAGNVYPG
;
A
#
# COMPACT_ATOMS: atom_id res chain seq x y z
N GLY A 1 -36.58 -7.12 5.72
CA GLY A 1 -35.71 -8.15 5.13
C GLY A 1 -34.29 -7.75 5.43
N THR A 2 -33.48 -8.66 5.97
CA THR A 2 -32.06 -8.39 6.20
C THR A 2 -31.36 -8.42 4.84
N ILE A 3 -30.66 -7.34 4.50
CA ILE A 3 -29.91 -7.23 3.24
C ILE A 3 -28.70 -8.15 3.37
N GLU A 4 -28.58 -9.15 2.49
CA GLU A 4 -27.38 -9.98 2.36
C GLU A 4 -26.21 -9.10 1.92
N LEU A 5 -25.04 -9.29 2.55
CA LEU A 5 -23.81 -8.64 2.12
C LEU A 5 -23.24 -9.46 0.96
N HIS A 6 -23.17 -8.87 -0.22
CA HIS A 6 -22.59 -9.52 -1.38
C HIS A 6 -21.07 -9.68 -1.22
N ASP A 7 -20.51 -10.75 -1.77
CA ASP A 7 -19.09 -11.14 -1.59
C ASP A 7 -18.11 -10.01 -1.89
N GLY A 8 -18.34 -9.28 -2.97
CA GLY A 8 -17.52 -8.12 -3.33
C GLY A 8 -17.50 -7.04 -2.25
N GLN A 9 -18.60 -6.79 -1.54
CA GLN A 9 -18.67 -5.76 -0.51
C GLN A 9 -17.91 -6.16 0.78
N VAL A 10 -17.90 -7.46 1.09
CA VAL A 10 -17.13 -8.00 2.22
C VAL A 10 -15.64 -8.04 1.86
N SER A 11 -15.30 -8.50 0.66
CA SER A 11 -13.93 -8.51 0.14
C SER A 11 -13.37 -7.09 0.08
N ASP A 12 -14.09 -6.15 -0.53
CA ASP A 12 -13.72 -4.73 -0.62
C ASP A 12 -13.58 -4.09 0.76
N PHE A 13 -14.51 -4.34 1.70
CA PHE A 13 -14.40 -3.80 3.06
C PHE A 13 -13.20 -4.39 3.81
N LEU A 14 -12.95 -5.69 3.69
CA LEU A 14 -11.84 -6.35 4.39
C LEU A 14 -10.50 -5.96 3.79
N GLU A 15 -10.38 -5.89 2.46
CA GLU A 15 -9.20 -5.36 1.79
C GLU A 15 -9.01 -3.89 2.16
N TRP A 16 -10.04 -3.06 2.10
CA TRP A 16 -9.94 -1.65 2.43
C TRP A 16 -9.62 -1.43 3.92
N PHE A 17 -10.22 -2.16 4.85
CA PHE A 17 -10.06 -1.96 6.29
C PHE A 17 -8.80 -2.64 6.85
N LEU A 18 -8.55 -3.91 6.50
CA LEU A 18 -7.38 -4.66 6.98
C LEU A 18 -6.08 -4.18 6.32
N ILE A 19 -6.13 -3.74 5.05
CA ILE A 19 -4.93 -3.30 4.33
C ILE A 19 -4.69 -1.78 4.49
N ARG A 20 -5.73 -0.93 4.54
CA ARG A 20 -5.54 0.54 4.46
C ARG A 20 -5.58 1.32 5.78
N LYS A 21 -6.15 0.79 6.88
CA LYS A 21 -6.18 1.53 8.17
C LYS A 21 -6.16 0.66 9.42
N VAL A 22 -4.96 0.30 9.88
CA VAL A 22 -4.69 0.23 11.34
C VAL A 22 -3.45 1.06 11.68
N LEU A 23 -3.58 2.38 11.51
CA LEU A 23 -2.87 3.31 12.37
C LEU A 23 -3.62 3.32 13.71
N GLY A 24 -3.23 2.40 14.58
CA GLY A 24 -3.72 2.31 15.95
C GLY A 24 -2.59 1.92 16.88
N PRO A 25 -2.76 2.16 18.19
CA PRO A 25 -1.82 1.67 19.20
C PRO A 25 -1.60 0.16 19.06
N GLU A 26 -0.46 -0.34 19.53
CA GLU A 26 -0.01 -1.74 19.34
C GLU A 26 -1.08 -2.79 19.72
N TRP A 27 -1.88 -2.50 20.75
CA TRP A 27 -2.99 -3.37 21.15
C TRP A 27 -4.06 -3.52 20.06
N LEU A 28 -4.33 -2.49 19.25
CA LEU A 28 -5.29 -2.55 18.15
C LEU A 28 -4.71 -3.37 16.99
N LYS A 29 -3.42 -3.20 16.66
CA LYS A 29 -2.73 -4.00 15.64
C LYS A 29 -2.74 -5.50 15.98
N THR A 30 -2.54 -5.84 17.26
CA THR A 30 -2.53 -7.23 17.74
C THR A 30 -3.92 -7.83 17.93
N THR A 31 -4.93 -7.02 18.27
CA THR A 31 -6.27 -7.52 18.63
C THR A 31 -7.24 -7.51 17.45
N ALA A 32 -7.17 -6.51 16.57
CA ALA A 32 -8.12 -6.33 15.46
C ALA A 32 -8.21 -7.56 14.53
N PRO A 33 -7.10 -8.21 14.11
CA PRO A 33 -7.19 -9.40 13.27
C PRO A 33 -7.99 -10.54 13.92
N GLY A 34 -7.84 -10.72 15.24
CA GLY A 34 -8.56 -11.74 16.01
C GLY A 34 -10.05 -11.46 16.13
N ILE A 35 -10.43 -10.19 16.33
CA ILE A 35 -11.84 -9.75 16.35
C ILE A 35 -12.47 -9.96 14.97
N MET A 36 -11.80 -9.52 13.90
CA MET A 36 -12.29 -9.66 12.53
C MET A 36 -12.49 -11.13 12.15
N LYS A 37 -11.54 -11.99 12.50
CA LYS A 37 -11.67 -13.45 12.29
C LYS A 37 -12.89 -14.03 13.02
N LYS A 38 -13.15 -13.61 14.26
CA LYS A 38 -14.32 -14.07 15.03
C LYS A 38 -15.64 -13.59 14.43
N TYR A 39 -15.67 -12.34 13.93
CA TYR A 39 -16.85 -11.75 13.30
C TYR A 39 -17.19 -12.43 11.97
N ILE A 40 -16.21 -12.62 11.09
CA ILE A 40 -16.39 -13.34 9.82
C ILE A 40 -16.91 -14.76 10.06
N LYS A 41 -16.29 -15.50 10.99
CA LYS A 41 -16.78 -16.83 11.40
C LYS A 41 -18.19 -16.81 11.97
N TRP A 42 -18.61 -15.71 12.58
CA TRP A 42 -19.97 -15.56 13.07
C TRP A 42 -20.96 -15.31 11.92
N LEU A 43 -20.60 -14.52 10.91
CA LEU A 43 -21.40 -14.33 9.70
C LEU A 43 -21.61 -15.65 8.94
N ASP A 44 -20.53 -16.42 8.75
CA ASP A 44 -20.55 -17.74 8.12
C ASP A 44 -21.55 -18.68 8.82
N ARG A 45 -21.45 -18.80 10.15
CA ARG A 45 -22.38 -19.62 10.96
C ARG A 45 -23.84 -19.16 10.90
N LYS A 46 -24.08 -17.91 10.52
CA LYS A 46 -25.44 -17.35 10.36
C LYS A 46 -25.98 -17.52 8.94
N GLY A 47 -25.21 -18.12 8.04
CA GLY A 47 -25.58 -18.22 6.62
C GLY A 47 -25.65 -16.85 5.94
N LEU A 48 -24.87 -15.88 6.42
CA LEU A 48 -24.87 -14.50 5.91
C LEU A 48 -23.72 -14.24 4.92
N LEU A 49 -22.95 -15.27 4.58
CA LEU A 49 -21.91 -15.22 3.56
C LEU A 49 -22.32 -16.12 2.41
N ALA A 50 -22.04 -15.71 1.17
CA ALA A 50 -22.34 -16.55 0.02
C ALA A 50 -21.40 -17.76 -0.04
N GLU A 51 -21.78 -18.73 -0.86
CA GLU A 51 -20.98 -19.92 -1.08
C GLU A 51 -19.60 -19.55 -1.68
N GLY A 52 -18.53 -20.02 -1.05
CA GLY A 52 -17.15 -19.74 -1.49
C GLY A 52 -16.50 -18.52 -0.85
N ALA A 53 -17.27 -17.60 -0.26
CA ALA A 53 -16.75 -16.38 0.37
C ALA A 53 -15.69 -16.67 1.45
N MET A 54 -15.89 -17.71 2.26
CA MET A 54 -14.93 -18.09 3.29
C MET A 54 -13.57 -18.53 2.74
N LYS A 55 -13.55 -19.16 1.56
CA LYS A 55 -12.31 -19.57 0.90
C LYS A 55 -11.54 -18.37 0.38
N GLU A 56 -12.25 -17.44 -0.27
CA GLU A 56 -11.67 -16.18 -0.75
C GLU A 56 -11.10 -15.36 0.41
N ILE A 57 -11.87 -15.19 1.49
CA ILE A 57 -11.42 -14.49 2.70
C ILE A 57 -10.15 -15.12 3.28
N ASP A 58 -10.07 -16.45 3.36
CA ASP A 58 -8.89 -17.15 3.87
C ASP A 58 -7.67 -16.95 2.96
N GLU A 59 -7.86 -16.94 1.64
CA GLU A 59 -6.80 -16.69 0.65
C GLU A 59 -6.30 -15.25 0.74
N THR A 60 -7.20 -14.27 0.73
CA THR A 60 -6.88 -12.84 0.87
C THR A 60 -6.19 -12.56 2.20
N THR A 61 -6.67 -13.15 3.32
CA THR A 61 -6.04 -12.98 4.64
C THR A 61 -4.62 -13.55 4.69
N LYS A 62 -4.39 -14.72 4.07
CA LYS A 62 -3.04 -15.32 3.99
C LYS A 62 -2.11 -14.47 3.15
N ASN A 63 -2.57 -13.98 2.00
CA ASN A 63 -1.80 -13.11 1.13
C ASN A 63 -1.46 -11.79 1.82
N ALA A 64 -2.42 -11.18 2.51
CA ALA A 64 -2.22 -9.98 3.30
C ALA A 64 -1.20 -10.22 4.42
N ALA A 65 -1.36 -11.27 5.24
CA ALA A 65 -0.44 -11.58 6.34
C ALA A 65 1.00 -11.81 5.86
N ARG A 66 1.19 -12.39 4.67
CA ARG A 66 2.50 -12.62 4.06
C ARG A 66 3.15 -11.34 3.56
N ASN A 67 2.38 -10.42 2.97
CA ASN A 67 2.92 -9.26 2.26
C ASN A 67 2.87 -7.96 3.06
N LEU A 68 1.91 -7.77 3.95
CA LEU A 68 1.73 -6.56 4.76
C LEU A 68 3.00 -6.14 5.52
N PRO A 69 3.73 -7.04 6.22
CA PRO A 69 4.93 -6.62 6.96
C PRO A 69 6.00 -6.00 6.06
N ARG A 70 6.12 -6.49 4.82
CA ARG A 70 7.09 -6.00 3.82
C ARG A 70 6.72 -4.61 3.32
N VAL A 71 5.45 -4.41 2.95
CA VAL A 71 4.99 -3.12 2.40
C VAL A 71 4.85 -2.05 3.50
N GLU A 72 4.49 -2.42 4.74
CA GLU A 72 4.51 -1.51 5.89
C GLU A 72 5.95 -1.04 6.17
N LYS A 73 6.92 -1.95 6.17
CA LYS A 73 8.34 -1.58 6.31
C LYS A 73 8.81 -0.68 5.16
N ALA A 74 8.38 -0.95 3.92
CA ALA A 74 8.72 -0.11 2.77
C ALA A 74 8.15 1.32 2.94
N ALA A 75 6.88 1.46 3.35
CA ALA A 75 6.24 2.74 3.62
C ALA A 75 6.98 3.54 4.71
N MET A 76 7.35 2.90 5.82
CA MET A 76 8.15 3.53 6.87
C MET A 76 9.51 4.04 6.38
N LEU A 77 10.18 3.29 5.50
CA LEU A 77 11.46 3.69 4.93
C LEU A 77 11.30 4.82 3.91
N PHE A 78 10.22 4.83 3.14
CA PHE A 78 9.88 5.95 2.26
C PHE A 78 9.64 7.23 3.05
N TYR A 79 8.87 7.16 4.13
CA TYR A 79 8.64 8.31 5.01
C TYR A 79 9.97 8.91 5.51
N LYS A 80 10.89 8.08 6.03
CA LYS A 80 12.23 8.52 6.44
C LYS A 80 13.07 9.10 5.30
N LEU A 81 12.93 8.54 4.09
CA LEU A 81 13.63 9.05 2.92
C LEU A 81 13.11 10.42 2.51
N CYS A 82 11.79 10.63 2.59
CA CYS A 82 11.14 11.92 2.33
C CYS A 82 11.60 12.98 3.34
N GLU A 83 11.61 12.65 4.64
CA GLU A 83 12.15 13.55 5.69
C GLU A 83 13.59 13.99 5.37
N LYS A 84 14.45 13.05 4.95
CA LYS A 84 15.83 13.36 4.55
C LYS A 84 15.92 14.21 3.27
N ASN A 85 14.98 14.04 2.35
CA ASN A 85 14.93 14.79 1.10
C ASN A 85 14.36 16.19 1.31
N ASN A 86 13.54 16.40 2.34
CA ASN A 86 12.97 17.69 2.69
C ASN A 86 14.05 18.75 2.94
N ASP A 87 15.17 18.38 3.58
CA ASP A 87 16.34 19.25 3.78
C ASP A 87 16.92 19.82 2.46
N LYS A 88 16.66 19.16 1.34
CA LYS A 88 17.20 19.53 0.01
C LYS A 88 16.18 20.16 -0.91
N PHE A 89 14.91 19.74 -0.78
CA PHE A 89 13.87 20.03 -1.76
C PHE A 89 12.61 20.68 -1.17
N GLY A 90 12.52 20.82 0.16
CA GLY A 90 11.31 21.29 0.84
C GLY A 90 10.88 22.72 0.49
N GLU A 91 11.79 23.56 0.00
CA GLU A 91 11.50 24.92 -0.46
C GLU A 91 11.43 25.04 -1.99
N ILE A 92 11.56 23.93 -2.72
CA ILE A 92 11.54 23.94 -4.19
C ILE A 92 10.10 23.76 -4.67
N GLU A 93 9.62 24.73 -5.44
CA GLU A 93 8.44 24.56 -6.28
C GLU A 93 8.83 23.82 -7.57
N PHE A 94 8.19 22.68 -7.83
CA PHE A 94 8.38 21.89 -9.04
C PHE A 94 7.29 22.24 -10.06
N ASP A 95 7.67 22.34 -11.35
CA ASP A 95 6.70 22.46 -12.44
C ASP A 95 5.83 21.19 -12.53
N ASP A 96 4.59 21.30 -13.01
CA ASP A 96 3.67 20.17 -13.18
C ASP A 96 4.28 18.97 -13.93
N LYS A 97 5.10 19.22 -14.96
CA LYS A 97 5.78 18.17 -15.76
C LYS A 97 6.89 17.44 -15.00
N ASP A 98 7.37 18.03 -13.90
CA ASP A 98 8.46 17.59 -13.06
C ASP A 98 7.95 17.21 -11.66
N TYR A 99 6.63 17.00 -11.52
CA TYR A 99 5.94 16.65 -10.29
C TYR A 99 4.92 15.55 -10.55
N ASN A 100 4.88 14.54 -9.69
CA ASN A 100 3.83 13.52 -9.72
C ASN A 100 3.41 13.17 -8.30
N GLU A 101 2.10 13.03 -8.09
CA GLU A 101 1.49 12.71 -6.80
C GLU A 101 0.46 11.60 -6.96
N GLY A 102 0.38 10.74 -5.94
CA GLY A 102 -0.70 9.78 -5.78
C GLY A 102 -0.20 8.36 -5.83
N TYR A 103 -1.02 7.47 -6.40
CA TYR A 103 -0.80 6.03 -6.36
C TYR A 103 -0.10 5.55 -7.64
N GLY A 104 1.19 5.25 -7.53
CA GLY A 104 1.99 4.70 -8.62
C GLY A 104 2.17 3.18 -8.50
N GLU A 105 1.86 2.43 -9.56
CA GLU A 105 2.16 1.00 -9.64
C GLU A 105 3.66 0.78 -9.92
N VAL A 106 4.31 -0.09 -9.16
CA VAL A 106 5.70 -0.50 -9.39
C VAL A 106 5.79 -1.30 -10.68
N ILE A 107 6.35 -0.68 -11.72
CA ILE A 107 6.55 -1.34 -13.03
C ILE A 107 7.97 -1.90 -13.21
N GLY A 108 8.94 -1.43 -12.40
CA GLY A 108 10.31 -1.90 -12.45
C GLY A 108 11.19 -1.35 -11.34
N ILE A 109 12.17 -2.17 -10.93
CA ILE A 109 13.20 -1.80 -9.94
C ILE A 109 14.53 -2.25 -10.53
N LEU A 110 15.48 -1.32 -10.69
CA LEU A 110 16.84 -1.62 -11.10
C LEU A 110 17.79 -1.03 -10.06
N GLU A 111 18.48 -1.88 -9.31
CA GLU A 111 19.30 -1.48 -8.17
C GLU A 111 18.52 -0.63 -7.16
N ASP A 112 18.84 0.66 -7.05
CA ASP A 112 18.19 1.64 -6.18
C ASP A 112 17.31 2.65 -6.96
N LYS A 113 16.88 2.24 -8.16
CA LYS A 113 16.06 3.04 -9.08
C LYS A 113 14.68 2.42 -9.25
N LEU A 114 13.68 3.10 -8.72
CA LEU A 114 12.28 2.72 -8.84
C LEU A 114 11.65 3.36 -10.08
N HIS A 115 10.79 2.62 -10.76
CA HIS A 115 9.94 3.11 -11.84
C HIS A 115 8.49 2.84 -11.48
N LEU A 116 7.67 3.90 -11.53
CA LEU A 116 6.26 3.86 -11.22
C LEU A 116 5.42 4.19 -12.46
N ASN A 117 4.19 3.70 -12.49
CA ASN A 117 3.15 4.08 -13.43
C ASN A 117 2.02 4.77 -12.68
N TYR A 118 1.85 6.08 -12.86
CA TYR A 118 0.72 6.86 -12.34
C TYR A 118 -0.37 6.89 -13.41
N ASP A 119 -1.23 5.88 -13.41
CA ASP A 119 -2.37 5.77 -14.35
C ASP A 119 -2.01 6.00 -15.84
N GLY A 120 -0.94 5.35 -16.29
CA GLY A 120 -0.43 5.46 -17.68
C GLY A 120 0.79 6.37 -17.81
N GLU A 121 1.07 7.23 -16.82
CA GLU A 121 2.27 8.05 -16.79
C GLU A 121 3.46 7.33 -16.15
N LYS A 122 4.45 6.97 -16.98
CA LYS A 122 5.67 6.29 -16.51
C LYS A 122 6.64 7.30 -15.91
N THR A 123 6.85 7.19 -14.61
CA THR A 123 7.76 8.05 -13.84
C THR A 123 8.98 7.29 -13.36
N GLY A 124 10.16 7.84 -13.64
CA GLY A 124 11.43 7.27 -13.20
C GLY A 124 12.62 7.75 -14.03
N PRO A 125 13.85 7.42 -13.61
CA PRO A 125 14.16 6.66 -12.41
C PRO A 125 14.01 7.50 -11.12
N ILE A 126 13.26 6.97 -10.16
CA ILE A 126 13.09 7.53 -8.81
C ILE A 126 14.22 6.99 -7.93
N GLN A 127 14.99 7.90 -7.35
CA GLN A 127 16.07 7.56 -6.43
C GLN A 127 15.50 7.07 -5.10
N ILE A 128 15.70 5.80 -4.80
CA ILE A 128 15.36 5.19 -3.51
C ILE A 128 16.62 4.65 -2.83
N THR A 129 16.47 4.01 -1.67
CA THR A 129 17.54 3.26 -1.02
C THR A 129 17.50 1.80 -1.44
N LYS A 130 18.63 1.09 -1.32
CA LYS A 130 18.69 -0.37 -1.53
C LYS A 130 17.74 -1.13 -0.62
N GLU A 131 17.51 -0.64 0.60
CA GLU A 131 16.62 -1.30 1.55
C GLU A 131 15.15 -1.21 1.09
N ILE A 132 14.73 -0.07 0.56
CA ILE A 132 13.40 0.08 -0.06
C ILE A 132 13.30 -0.84 -1.30
N ALA A 133 14.32 -0.82 -2.15
CA ALA A 133 14.34 -1.61 -3.39
C ALA A 133 14.19 -3.12 -3.12
N ASN A 134 14.84 -3.63 -2.08
CA ASN A 134 14.76 -5.04 -1.67
C ASN A 134 13.39 -5.43 -1.09
N LEU A 135 12.60 -4.46 -0.64
CA LEU A 135 11.27 -4.70 -0.13
C LEU A 135 10.22 -4.65 -1.22
N LEU A 136 10.34 -3.78 -2.22
CA LEU A 136 9.32 -3.62 -3.26
C LEU A 136 9.32 -4.77 -4.28
N LYS A 137 8.15 -4.99 -4.90
CA LYS A 137 7.94 -5.92 -6.00
C LYS A 137 7.15 -5.25 -7.11
N LYS A 138 7.33 -5.72 -8.34
CA LYS A 138 6.49 -5.32 -9.47
C LYS A 138 5.02 -5.63 -9.15
N GLY A 139 4.12 -4.69 -9.44
CA GLY A 139 2.69 -4.75 -9.12
C GLY A 139 2.31 -4.11 -7.78
N ASP A 140 3.25 -3.93 -6.83
CA ASP A 140 2.96 -3.16 -5.63
C ASP A 140 2.51 -1.74 -6.01
N THR A 141 1.62 -1.14 -5.23
CA THR A 141 1.21 0.26 -5.42
C THR A 141 1.80 1.12 -4.32
N VAL A 142 2.49 2.20 -4.68
CA VAL A 142 3.10 3.14 -3.73
C VAL A 142 2.32 4.45 -3.79
N ASN A 143 1.83 4.94 -2.63
CA ASN A 143 1.37 6.32 -2.53
C ASN A 143 2.60 7.23 -2.30
N LEU A 144 3.01 7.97 -3.33
CA LEU A 144 4.24 8.74 -3.32
C LEU A 144 4.05 10.08 -4.04
N VAL A 145 4.63 11.13 -3.47
CA VAL A 145 4.86 12.39 -4.17
C VAL A 145 6.32 12.40 -4.60
N VAL A 146 6.59 12.71 -5.87
CA VAL A 146 7.92 12.78 -6.43
C VAL A 146 8.14 14.06 -7.22
N GLY A 147 9.31 14.66 -7.04
CA GLY A 147 9.78 15.81 -7.81
C GLY A 147 11.01 15.45 -8.64
N ARG A 148 11.10 15.95 -9.86
CA ARG A 148 12.23 15.73 -10.75
C ARG A 148 13.25 16.86 -10.60
N LYS A 149 14.49 16.49 -10.25
CA LYS A 149 15.63 17.41 -10.29
C LYS A 149 16.65 16.91 -11.31
N GLY A 150 16.68 17.58 -12.46
CA GLY A 150 17.55 17.19 -13.57
C GLY A 150 17.11 15.84 -14.18
N LYS A 151 17.96 14.82 -14.08
CA LYS A 151 17.68 13.50 -14.69
C LYS A 151 17.03 12.49 -13.75
N LEU A 152 16.92 12.81 -12.46
CA LEU A 152 16.42 11.89 -11.43
C LEU A 152 15.16 12.46 -10.78
N TRP A 153 14.28 11.54 -10.39
CA TRP A 153 13.13 11.81 -9.55
C TRP A 153 13.47 11.51 -8.09
N TYR A 154 12.89 12.26 -7.16
CA TYR A 154 13.14 12.13 -5.73
C TYR A 154 11.83 12.07 -4.97
N PRO A 155 11.68 11.13 -4.02
CA PRO A 155 10.56 11.13 -3.08
C PRO A 155 10.52 12.42 -2.26
N LEU A 156 9.37 13.09 -2.24
CA LEU A 156 9.13 14.32 -1.48
C LEU A 156 8.20 14.06 -0.29
N GLU A 157 7.14 13.30 -0.52
CA GLU A 157 6.21 12.85 0.51
C GLU A 157 5.80 11.40 0.25
N ALA A 158 5.41 10.69 1.31
CA ALA A 158 5.05 9.28 1.21
C ALA A 158 3.82 8.96 2.05
N GLY A 159 2.90 8.23 1.44
CA GLY A 159 1.85 7.50 2.13
C GLY A 159 2.22 6.02 2.31
N ASN A 160 1.20 5.16 2.24
CA ASN A 160 1.37 3.72 2.36
C ASN A 160 1.86 3.07 1.06
N VAL A 161 2.38 1.84 1.21
CA VAL A 161 2.63 0.90 0.11
C VAL A 161 1.64 -0.25 0.24
N TYR A 162 1.11 -0.71 -0.88
CA TYR A 162 0.12 -1.78 -0.97
C TYR A 162 0.67 -2.94 -1.78
N PRO A 163 0.42 -4.18 -1.36
CA PRO A 163 0.85 -5.33 -2.13
C PRO A 163 0.02 -5.43 -3.42
N GLY A 164 0.68 -5.76 -4.53
CA GLY A 164 0.04 -6.18 -5.78
C GLY A 164 -0.28 -7.66 -5.83
#